data_AF-A0A3D1A9M7-F1
#
_entry.id   AF-A0A3D1A9M7-F1
#
_cell.length_a   1.000
_cell.length_b   1.000
_cell.length_c   1.000
_cell.angle_alpha   90.00
_cell.angle_beta   90.00
_cell.angle_gamma   90.00
#
_symmetry.space_group_name_H-M   'P 1'
#
loop_
_entity.id
_entity.type
_entity.pdbx_description
1 polymer ?
#
loop_
_entity_poly.entity_id
_entity_poly.type
_entity_poly.pdbx_seq_one_letter_code
_entity_poly.pdbx_strand_id
1 'polypeptide(L)'
;MKNILLAALLLLLPVSAFSECPQKGSQEKAEDCPWAGAARLMAAAADTGGDLEAVLTSQAPGLLGQMDADRANPALLKLWGESINYDELANGEIVHPGILSAIAARLGAPQPRGRLMHAGAEHTYGYLFSLLPTKFGFKRARWVKPDIEDGLGLPRGSAGPNPAEGTLLANITCLAGGIALRDDKAAAALLAGAASSCSPAVKSYAFAGVKRTRLTEEVLLAGGRKVVLRTDFVPFLKSAGGNTHLLIYSVYDSALRQAYLISAFPVNSGFVQNASSPAGLGKDKPVQTRYNAHVGGLTGAGKFKGTRAVSWLEK
;
A
#
# COMPACT_ATOMS: atom_id res chain seq x y z
N MET A 1 -7.00 54.69 -31.87
CA MET A 1 -7.09 53.23 -31.64
C MET A 1 -6.07 52.89 -30.57
N LYS A 2 -6.53 52.67 -29.32
CA LYS A 2 -5.67 52.48 -28.15
C LYS A 2 -5.47 50.99 -27.87
N ASN A 3 -4.21 50.63 -27.68
CA ASN A 3 -3.67 49.32 -27.34
C ASN A 3 -4.38 48.67 -26.14
N ILE A 4 -4.70 47.39 -26.26
CA ILE A 4 -4.94 46.50 -25.12
C ILE A 4 -3.98 45.31 -25.29
N LEU A 5 -2.76 45.46 -24.78
CA LEU A 5 -1.92 44.33 -24.38
C LEU A 5 -2.32 44.01 -22.94
N LEU A 6 -3.12 42.96 -22.74
CA LEU A 6 -3.27 42.35 -21.42
C LEU A 6 -2.07 41.40 -21.23
N ALA A 7 -1.08 41.87 -20.49
CA ALA A 7 0.02 41.03 -20.03
C ALA A 7 -0.52 40.06 -18.96
N ALA A 8 -0.38 38.76 -19.22
CA ALA A 8 -0.64 37.70 -18.26
C ALA A 8 0.35 37.81 -17.09
N LEU A 9 -0.11 38.37 -15.97
CA LEU A 9 0.61 38.35 -14.71
C LEU A 9 0.45 36.93 -14.12
N LEU A 10 1.29 36.00 -14.56
CA LEU A 10 1.46 34.72 -13.84
C LEU A 10 2.00 35.06 -12.45
N LEU A 11 1.14 34.92 -11.44
CA LEU A 11 1.52 34.89 -10.04
C LEU A 11 2.48 33.72 -9.85
N LEU A 12 3.78 34.01 -9.86
CA LEU A 12 4.83 33.13 -9.33
C LEU A 12 4.56 32.96 -7.84
N LEU A 13 3.72 31.99 -7.48
CA LEU A 13 3.66 31.53 -6.10
C LEU A 13 5.08 31.12 -5.68
N PRO A 14 5.57 31.56 -4.52
CA PRO A 14 6.92 31.28 -4.11
C PRO A 14 7.08 29.77 -3.89
N VAL A 15 7.86 29.13 -4.77
CA VAL A 15 8.26 27.71 -4.70
C VAL A 15 8.80 27.34 -3.30
N SER A 16 9.28 28.33 -2.54
CA SER A 16 9.83 28.16 -1.20
C SER A 16 8.84 27.57 -0.18
N ALA A 17 7.54 27.90 -0.22
CA ALA A 17 6.57 27.38 0.76
C ALA A 17 6.31 25.87 0.60
N PHE A 18 6.48 25.33 -0.60
CA PHE A 18 6.33 23.90 -0.87
C PHE A 18 7.61 23.09 -0.61
N SER A 19 8.74 23.79 -0.43
CA SER A 19 10.05 23.19 -0.14
C SER A 19 10.38 23.08 1.35
N GLU A 20 9.61 23.74 2.24
CA GLU A 20 9.85 23.62 3.69
C GLU A 20 9.56 22.19 4.15
N CYS A 21 10.62 21.46 4.48
CA CYS A 21 10.52 20.17 5.12
C CYS A 21 11.68 19.91 6.10
N PRO A 22 11.41 19.42 7.32
CA PRO A 22 10.08 19.19 7.90
C PRO A 22 9.27 20.48 8.06
N GLN A 23 7.97 20.44 7.76
CA GLN A 23 7.13 21.62 7.96
C GLN A 23 7.05 21.94 9.46
N LYS A 24 7.34 23.19 9.85
CA LYS A 24 7.28 23.59 11.27
C LYS A 24 5.91 23.30 11.87
N GLY A 25 5.88 22.63 13.02
CA GLY A 25 4.65 22.25 13.73
C GLY A 25 3.95 21.00 13.18
N SER A 26 4.50 20.34 12.16
CA SER A 26 4.02 19.05 11.67
C SER A 26 4.66 17.87 12.43
N GLN A 27 4.19 16.65 12.14
CA GLN A 27 4.82 15.40 12.62
C GLN A 27 5.94 14.90 11.71
N GLU A 28 6.30 15.65 10.65
CA GLU A 28 7.27 15.23 9.65
C GLU A 28 8.69 15.18 10.23
N LYS A 29 9.49 14.27 9.69
CA LYS A 29 10.89 14.10 10.01
C LYS A 29 11.75 14.23 8.75
N ALA A 30 13.07 14.29 8.92
CA ALA A 30 13.99 14.44 7.81
C ALA A 30 13.83 13.34 6.74
N GLU A 31 13.54 12.10 7.16
CA GLU A 31 13.30 10.99 6.24
C GLU A 31 12.02 11.16 5.40
N ASP A 32 11.04 11.93 5.87
CA ASP A 32 9.79 12.17 5.15
C ASP A 32 9.96 13.17 3.99
N CYS A 33 11.06 13.93 3.97
CA CYS A 33 11.13 15.17 3.23
C CYS A 33 11.18 15.11 1.72
N PRO A 34 11.90 14.16 1.10
CA PRO A 34 11.83 13.99 -0.35
C PRO A 34 10.38 13.77 -0.81
N TRP A 35 9.58 13.09 0.01
CA TRP A 35 8.21 12.70 -0.31
C TRP A 35 7.17 13.76 0.08
N ALA A 36 7.38 14.44 1.22
CA ALA A 36 6.49 15.50 1.69
C ALA A 36 6.44 16.67 0.71
N GLY A 37 7.62 17.18 0.33
CA GLY A 37 7.73 18.31 -0.60
C GLY A 37 7.16 17.95 -1.97
N ALA A 38 7.54 16.77 -2.50
CA ALA A 38 7.00 16.27 -3.75
C ALA A 38 5.46 16.17 -3.72
N ALA A 39 4.88 15.64 -2.64
CA ALA A 39 3.44 15.52 -2.51
C ALA A 39 2.72 16.86 -2.59
N ARG A 40 3.25 17.90 -1.92
CA ARG A 40 2.63 19.24 -1.97
C ARG A 40 2.77 19.88 -3.35
N LEU A 41 3.94 19.76 -3.99
CA LEU A 41 4.17 20.25 -5.35
C LEU A 41 3.24 19.55 -6.35
N MET A 42 3.08 18.23 -6.23
CA MET A 42 2.18 17.45 -7.10
C MET A 42 0.71 17.78 -6.84
N ALA A 43 0.30 18.00 -5.60
CA ALA A 43 -1.06 18.43 -5.27
C ALA A 43 -1.36 19.80 -5.87
N ALA A 44 -0.45 20.78 -5.69
CA ALA A 44 -0.59 22.11 -6.29
C ALA A 44 -0.63 22.06 -7.82
N ALA A 45 0.19 21.22 -8.45
CA ALA A 45 0.13 20.98 -9.89
C ALA A 45 -1.22 20.36 -10.30
N ALA A 46 -1.72 19.35 -9.55
CA ALA A 46 -2.99 18.72 -9.85
C ALA A 46 -4.17 19.69 -9.76
N ASP A 47 -4.21 20.55 -8.74
CA ASP A 47 -5.27 21.53 -8.53
C ASP A 47 -5.32 22.61 -9.63
N THR A 48 -4.16 22.89 -10.25
CA THR A 48 -4.01 23.92 -11.29
C THR A 48 -3.97 23.35 -12.70
N GLY A 49 -4.15 22.03 -12.87
CA GLY A 49 -4.01 21.35 -14.17
C GLY A 49 -2.58 21.37 -14.73
N GLY A 50 -1.58 21.53 -13.87
CA GLY A 50 -0.17 21.49 -14.20
C GLY A 50 0.39 20.09 -14.44
N ASP A 51 1.68 20.03 -14.77
CA ASP A 51 2.37 18.79 -15.14
C ASP A 51 2.94 18.05 -13.91
N LEU A 52 2.26 16.97 -13.51
CA LEU A 52 2.72 16.09 -12.42
C LEU A 52 3.96 15.28 -12.80
N GLU A 53 4.15 14.96 -14.08
CA GLU A 53 5.32 14.20 -14.55
C GLU A 53 6.59 15.05 -14.44
N ALA A 54 6.50 16.36 -14.70
CA ALA A 54 7.58 17.31 -14.44
C ALA A 54 7.97 17.35 -12.95
N VAL A 55 6.98 17.36 -12.04
CA VAL A 55 7.25 17.32 -10.60
C VAL A 55 7.95 16.01 -10.22
N LEU A 56 7.44 14.86 -10.66
CA LEU A 56 8.04 13.54 -10.39
C LEU A 56 9.46 13.43 -10.97
N THR A 57 9.69 13.93 -12.18
CA THR A 57 11.02 13.95 -12.81
C THR A 57 12.02 14.73 -11.97
N SER A 58 11.60 15.86 -11.40
CA SER A 58 12.50 16.69 -10.59
C SER A 58 12.72 16.15 -9.16
N GLN A 59 11.67 15.62 -8.52
CA GLN A 59 11.71 15.27 -7.10
C GLN A 59 11.97 13.79 -6.83
N ALA A 60 11.57 12.91 -7.73
CA ALA A 60 11.65 11.45 -7.58
C ALA A 60 11.83 10.74 -8.92
N PRO A 61 12.89 11.06 -9.70
CA PRO A 61 13.07 10.54 -11.07
C PRO A 61 13.07 9.01 -11.14
N GLY A 62 13.58 8.34 -10.11
CA GLY A 62 13.59 6.88 -10.02
C GLY A 62 12.19 6.25 -10.01
N LEU A 63 11.15 6.95 -9.54
CA LEU A 63 9.79 6.40 -9.48
C LEU A 63 9.14 6.26 -10.85
N LEU A 64 9.40 7.17 -11.79
CA LEU A 64 8.86 7.08 -13.15
C LEU A 64 9.36 5.81 -13.85
N GLY A 65 10.68 5.57 -13.79
CA GLY A 65 11.28 4.36 -14.34
C GLY A 65 10.78 3.07 -13.67
N GLN A 66 10.51 3.10 -12.37
CA GLN A 66 9.88 1.97 -11.68
C GLN A 66 8.46 1.70 -12.19
N MET A 67 7.61 2.73 -12.29
CA MET A 67 6.24 2.58 -12.79
C MET A 67 6.19 2.07 -14.24
N ASP A 68 7.15 2.48 -15.08
CA ASP A 68 7.29 1.95 -16.44
C ASP A 68 7.66 0.46 -16.46
N ALA A 69 8.61 0.06 -15.63
CA ALA A 69 9.01 -1.33 -15.48
C ALA A 69 7.84 -2.20 -14.97
N ASP A 70 7.03 -1.67 -14.06
CA ASP A 70 5.86 -2.38 -13.53
C ASP A 70 4.71 -2.47 -14.53
N ARG A 71 4.48 -1.41 -15.32
CA ARG A 71 3.50 -1.42 -16.41
C ARG A 71 3.79 -2.54 -17.42
N ALA A 72 5.07 -2.81 -17.69
CA ALA A 72 5.48 -3.89 -18.58
C ALA A 72 5.16 -5.29 -18.03
N ASN A 73 4.84 -5.41 -16.73
CA ASN A 73 4.46 -6.67 -16.08
C ASN A 73 3.05 -6.59 -15.47
N PRO A 74 1.99 -6.74 -16.28
CA PRO A 74 0.60 -6.61 -15.83
C PRO A 74 0.17 -7.68 -14.80
N ALA A 75 0.96 -8.74 -14.59
CA ALA A 75 0.69 -9.72 -13.54
C ALA A 75 0.80 -9.11 -12.14
N LEU A 76 1.65 -8.09 -11.96
CA LEU A 76 1.81 -7.38 -10.70
C LEU A 76 0.50 -6.78 -10.21
N LEU A 77 -0.17 -5.99 -11.06
CA LEU A 77 -1.42 -5.33 -10.67
C LEU A 77 -2.54 -6.33 -10.36
N LYS A 78 -2.63 -7.43 -11.11
CA LYS A 78 -3.64 -8.49 -10.90
C LYS A 78 -3.52 -9.21 -9.55
N LEU A 79 -2.40 -9.06 -8.85
CA LEU A 79 -2.21 -9.61 -7.50
C LEU A 79 -2.79 -8.71 -6.41
N TRP A 80 -3.29 -7.52 -6.74
CA TRP A 80 -3.84 -6.56 -5.78
C TRP A 80 -5.34 -6.34 -6.00
N GLY A 81 -6.03 -6.04 -4.90
CA GLY A 81 -7.44 -5.69 -4.90
C GLY A 81 -7.69 -4.20 -5.01
N GLU A 82 -8.80 -3.77 -4.43
CA GLU A 82 -9.18 -2.36 -4.35
C GLU A 82 -8.98 -1.81 -2.93
N SER A 83 -8.67 -0.52 -2.87
CA SER A 83 -8.53 0.24 -1.63
C SER A 83 -9.39 1.50 -1.63
N ILE A 84 -9.56 2.10 -0.46
CA ILE A 84 -10.28 3.35 -0.24
C ILE A 84 -9.27 4.42 0.17
N ASN A 85 -9.18 5.47 -0.64
CA ASN A 85 -8.38 6.67 -0.39
C ASN A 85 -9.05 7.59 0.65
N TYR A 86 -9.26 7.06 1.86
CA TYR A 86 -9.80 7.78 2.99
C TYR A 86 -9.48 7.04 4.29
N ASP A 87 -8.91 7.73 5.27
CA ASP A 87 -8.68 7.18 6.60
C ASP A 87 -9.81 7.61 7.53
N GLU A 88 -10.60 6.64 8.00
CA GLU A 88 -11.74 6.90 8.89
C GLU A 88 -11.32 7.44 10.27
N LEU A 89 -10.12 7.07 10.76
CA LEU A 89 -9.65 7.49 12.08
C LEU A 89 -9.05 8.89 12.04
N ALA A 90 -8.37 9.24 10.96
CA ALA A 90 -7.86 10.58 10.72
C ALA A 90 -8.88 11.49 10.00
N ASN A 91 -10.04 10.95 9.62
CA ASN A 91 -11.16 11.64 8.96
C ASN A 91 -10.72 12.44 7.72
N GLY A 92 -9.83 11.86 6.90
CA GLY A 92 -9.16 12.60 5.84
C GLY A 92 -8.81 11.74 4.64
N GLU A 93 -8.62 12.42 3.52
CA GLU A 93 -8.06 11.83 2.30
C GLU A 93 -6.59 11.47 2.51
N ILE A 94 -6.20 10.28 2.04
CA ILE A 94 -4.84 9.76 2.29
C ILE A 94 -3.86 10.40 1.30
N VAL A 95 -4.20 10.41 0.02
CA VAL A 95 -3.39 10.98 -1.07
C VAL A 95 -4.29 11.81 -1.98
N HIS A 96 -3.77 12.92 -2.51
CA HIS A 96 -4.51 13.75 -3.45
C HIS A 96 -5.01 12.93 -4.67
N PRO A 97 -6.28 13.06 -5.13
CA PRO A 97 -6.82 12.18 -6.16
C PRO A 97 -6.12 12.35 -7.51
N GLY A 98 -5.68 13.57 -7.84
CA GLY A 98 -4.91 13.84 -9.06
C GLY A 98 -3.58 13.07 -9.10
N ILE A 99 -2.93 12.89 -7.94
CA ILE A 99 -1.70 12.09 -7.82
C ILE A 99 -2.01 10.61 -8.10
N LEU A 100 -3.08 10.08 -7.51
CA LEU A 100 -3.47 8.68 -7.71
C LEU A 100 -3.91 8.39 -9.15
N SER A 101 -4.61 9.33 -9.80
CA SER A 101 -4.97 9.23 -11.22
C SER A 101 -3.73 9.18 -12.12
N ALA A 102 -2.73 10.04 -11.85
CA ALA A 102 -1.46 10.04 -12.60
C ALA A 102 -0.68 8.73 -12.42
N ILE A 103 -0.58 8.23 -11.18
CA ILE A 103 0.06 6.94 -10.88
C ILE A 103 -0.67 5.80 -11.60
N ALA A 104 -2.01 5.74 -11.50
CA ALA A 104 -2.80 4.70 -12.15
C ALA A 104 -2.65 4.73 -13.68
N ALA A 105 -2.64 5.93 -14.28
CA ALA A 105 -2.44 6.10 -15.72
C ALA A 105 -1.07 5.62 -16.17
N ARG A 106 -0.01 5.92 -15.40
CA ARG A 106 1.35 5.47 -15.74
C ARG A 106 1.49 3.96 -15.65
N LEU A 107 1.00 3.36 -14.56
CA LEU A 107 1.02 1.91 -14.33
C LEU A 107 0.12 1.11 -15.29
N GLY A 108 -0.83 1.75 -15.96
CA GLY A 108 -1.89 1.05 -16.69
C GLY A 108 -2.88 0.35 -15.75
N ALA A 109 -3.01 0.82 -14.50
CA ALA A 109 -4.00 0.34 -13.56
C ALA A 109 -5.39 0.93 -13.87
N PRO A 110 -6.48 0.30 -13.37
CA PRO A 110 -7.80 0.91 -13.42
C PRO A 110 -7.80 2.32 -12.83
N GLN A 111 -8.46 3.27 -13.51
CA GLN A 111 -8.56 4.64 -13.03
C GLN A 111 -9.39 4.70 -11.74
N PRO A 112 -9.06 5.65 -10.83
CA PRO A 112 -9.85 5.92 -9.63
C PRO A 112 -11.36 6.06 -9.89
N ARG A 113 -12.19 5.51 -9.00
CA ARG A 113 -13.65 5.62 -9.02
C ARG A 113 -14.14 6.25 -7.73
N GLY A 114 -14.23 7.57 -7.70
CA GLY A 114 -14.46 8.31 -6.45
C GLY A 114 -13.31 8.08 -5.48
N ARG A 115 -13.58 7.48 -4.32
CA ARG A 115 -12.54 7.13 -3.33
C ARG A 115 -11.92 5.74 -3.57
N LEU A 116 -12.43 4.97 -4.53
CA LEU A 116 -11.92 3.63 -4.81
C LEU A 116 -10.70 3.68 -5.72
N MET A 117 -9.65 2.98 -5.32
CA MET A 117 -8.34 2.97 -5.97
C MET A 117 -7.86 1.53 -6.17
N HIS A 118 -6.90 1.34 -7.06
CA HIS A 118 -6.16 0.09 -7.14
C HIS A 118 -5.20 -0.03 -5.93
N ALA A 119 -5.35 -1.07 -5.11
CA ALA A 119 -4.67 -1.19 -3.83
C ALA A 119 -3.14 -1.20 -3.98
N GLY A 120 -2.61 -1.91 -4.97
CA GLY A 120 -1.16 -1.92 -5.23
C GLY A 120 -0.62 -0.53 -5.57
N ALA A 121 -1.38 0.28 -6.31
CA ALA A 121 -0.94 1.61 -6.74
C ALA A 121 -1.00 2.60 -5.57
N GLU A 122 -2.09 2.61 -4.81
CA GLU A 122 -2.25 3.48 -3.65
C GLU A 122 -1.27 3.09 -2.53
N HIS A 123 -1.25 1.82 -2.13
CA HIS A 123 -0.49 1.38 -0.95
C HIS A 123 1.02 1.40 -1.17
N THR A 124 1.52 1.35 -2.41
CA THR A 124 2.95 1.48 -2.70
C THR A 124 3.30 2.93 -3.05
N TYR A 125 3.17 3.31 -4.32
CA TYR A 125 3.54 4.63 -4.83
C TYR A 125 2.71 5.76 -4.21
N GLY A 126 1.39 5.59 -4.12
CA GLY A 126 0.50 6.62 -3.57
C GLY A 126 0.88 7.01 -2.14
N TYR A 127 1.13 6.03 -1.28
CA TYR A 127 1.44 6.26 0.14
C TYR A 127 2.73 7.03 0.38
N LEU A 128 3.68 7.04 -0.55
CA LEU A 128 4.85 7.93 -0.47
C LEU A 128 4.38 9.39 -0.37
N PHE A 129 3.32 9.74 -1.09
CA PHE A 129 2.78 11.10 -1.17
C PHE A 129 1.66 11.41 -0.17
N SER A 130 1.40 10.52 0.80
CA SER A 130 0.35 10.73 1.81
C SER A 130 0.74 11.82 2.81
N LEU A 131 0.09 12.99 2.78
CA LEU A 131 0.32 14.10 3.73
C LEU A 131 -0.53 14.00 5.01
N LEU A 132 -1.44 13.03 5.10
CA LEU A 132 -2.33 12.86 6.25
C LEU A 132 -1.57 12.28 7.46
N PRO A 133 -1.40 13.03 8.57
CA PRO A 133 -0.88 12.48 9.80
C PRO A 133 -1.93 11.58 10.46
N THR A 134 -1.48 10.47 11.06
CA THR A 134 -2.34 9.60 11.88
C THR A 134 -1.73 9.43 13.26
N LYS A 135 -2.50 8.86 14.20
CA LYS A 135 -1.94 8.46 15.52
C LYS A 135 -0.81 7.43 15.44
N PHE A 136 -0.61 6.82 14.27
CA PHE A 136 0.45 5.85 13.99
C PHE A 136 1.57 6.42 13.11
N GLY A 137 1.57 7.74 12.87
CA GLY A 137 2.46 8.41 11.93
C GLY A 137 1.92 8.44 10.49
N PHE A 138 2.77 8.85 9.55
CA PHE A 138 2.41 8.91 8.13
C PHE A 138 2.39 7.53 7.47
N LYS A 139 1.52 7.36 6.47
CA LYS A 139 1.46 6.11 5.69
C LYS A 139 2.77 5.83 4.94
N ARG A 140 3.48 6.88 4.47
CA ARG A 140 4.79 6.77 3.78
C ARG A 140 5.86 6.08 4.62
N ALA A 141 5.79 6.18 5.95
CA ALA A 141 6.77 5.59 6.85
C ALA A 141 6.86 4.05 6.72
N ARG A 142 5.83 3.41 6.13
CA ARG A 142 5.81 1.98 5.82
C ARG A 142 6.91 1.54 4.85
N TRP A 143 7.34 2.44 3.96
CA TRP A 143 8.34 2.15 2.91
C TRP A 143 9.63 2.93 3.10
N VAL A 144 9.55 4.12 3.70
CA VAL A 144 10.73 4.98 3.91
C VAL A 144 11.62 4.44 5.03
N LYS A 145 11.04 3.80 6.05
CA LYS A 145 11.81 3.21 7.14
C LYS A 145 12.24 1.78 6.77
N PRO A 146 13.46 1.37 7.12
CA PRO A 146 13.98 0.04 6.79
C PRO A 146 13.45 -1.06 7.72
N ASP A 147 12.28 -0.88 8.33
CA ASP A 147 11.76 -1.78 9.37
C ASP A 147 11.45 -3.17 8.81
N ILE A 148 10.97 -3.26 7.56
CA ILE A 148 10.69 -4.53 6.89
C ILE A 148 12.02 -5.27 6.63
N GLU A 149 13.01 -4.57 6.09
CA GLU A 149 14.29 -5.16 5.75
C GLU A 149 15.07 -5.58 7.00
N ASP A 150 15.17 -4.69 7.99
CA ASP A 150 15.83 -4.98 9.26
C ASP A 150 15.14 -6.11 10.02
N GLY A 151 13.79 -6.15 9.96
CA GLY A 151 12.97 -7.16 10.62
C GLY A 151 13.05 -8.53 9.97
N LEU A 152 13.11 -8.60 8.63
CA LEU A 152 13.15 -9.87 7.89
C LEU A 152 14.56 -10.32 7.49
N GLY A 153 15.59 -9.52 7.77
CA GLY A 153 16.96 -9.81 7.38
C GLY A 153 17.24 -9.61 5.89
N LEU A 154 16.52 -8.70 5.23
CA LEU A 154 16.75 -8.34 3.83
C LEU A 154 17.78 -7.19 3.75
N PRO A 155 18.45 -7.01 2.59
CA PRO A 155 19.25 -5.81 2.34
C PRO A 155 18.38 -4.55 2.43
N ARG A 156 18.82 -3.54 3.20
CA ARG A 156 18.10 -2.27 3.33
C ARG A 156 17.85 -1.62 1.97
N GLY A 157 16.63 -1.09 1.78
CA GLY A 157 16.20 -0.47 0.54
C GLY A 157 15.55 -1.46 -0.44
N SER A 158 15.67 -2.77 -0.22
CA SER A 158 15.02 -3.78 -1.07
C SER A 158 13.49 -3.70 -1.05
N ALA A 159 12.89 -3.21 0.05
CA ALA A 159 11.46 -2.97 0.20
C ALA A 159 11.12 -1.47 0.26
N GLY A 160 12.11 -0.61 0.00
CA GLY A 160 11.99 0.84 0.06
C GLY A 160 11.65 1.49 -1.29
N PRO A 161 11.49 2.82 -1.31
CA PRO A 161 11.07 3.57 -2.49
C PRO A 161 12.14 3.70 -3.59
N ASN A 162 13.40 3.47 -3.25
CA ASN A 162 14.53 3.54 -4.18
C ASN A 162 15.35 2.24 -4.11
N PRO A 163 14.78 1.09 -4.52
CA PRO A 163 15.50 -0.16 -4.48
C PRO A 163 16.63 -0.17 -5.51
N ALA A 164 17.76 -0.80 -5.17
CA ALA A 164 18.88 -0.97 -6.11
C ALA A 164 18.51 -1.89 -7.29
N GLU A 165 17.60 -2.83 -7.05
CA GLU A 165 17.11 -3.79 -8.05
C GLU A 165 15.60 -4.01 -7.89
N GLY A 166 14.90 -4.25 -9.00
CA GLY A 166 13.43 -4.33 -9.02
C GLY A 166 12.78 -2.96 -8.80
N THR A 167 11.53 -2.98 -8.36
CA THR A 167 10.71 -1.77 -8.08
C THR A 167 10.04 -1.91 -6.72
N LEU A 168 9.56 -0.81 -6.14
CA LEU A 168 8.80 -0.85 -4.89
C LEU A 168 7.57 -1.79 -5.03
N LEU A 169 6.76 -1.63 -6.08
CA LEU A 169 5.58 -2.46 -6.28
C LEU A 169 5.95 -3.93 -6.51
N ALA A 170 6.93 -4.23 -7.37
CA ALA A 170 7.33 -5.61 -7.63
C ALA A 170 7.90 -6.29 -6.38
N ASN A 171 8.82 -5.63 -5.67
CA ASN A 171 9.47 -6.19 -4.50
C ASN A 171 8.46 -6.45 -3.36
N ILE A 172 7.56 -5.50 -3.09
CA ILE A 172 6.51 -5.69 -2.09
C ILE A 172 5.51 -6.76 -2.53
N THR A 173 5.14 -6.81 -3.82
CA THR A 173 4.25 -7.85 -4.35
C THR A 173 4.85 -9.24 -4.18
N CYS A 174 6.13 -9.42 -4.54
CA CYS A 174 6.82 -10.68 -4.38
C CYS A 174 7.01 -11.08 -2.91
N LEU A 175 7.42 -10.14 -2.06
CA LEU A 175 7.62 -10.42 -0.64
C LEU A 175 6.30 -10.78 0.05
N ALA A 176 5.29 -9.89 -0.05
CA ALA A 176 4.00 -10.10 0.60
C ALA A 176 3.23 -11.25 -0.05
N GLY A 177 3.27 -11.39 -1.37
CA GLY A 177 2.62 -12.47 -2.11
C GLY A 177 3.25 -13.83 -1.84
N GLY A 178 4.58 -13.93 -1.86
CA GLY A 178 5.31 -15.17 -1.60
C GLY A 178 5.05 -15.72 -0.19
N ILE A 179 4.70 -14.83 0.73
CA ILE A 179 4.17 -15.19 2.04
C ILE A 179 2.66 -15.49 1.89
N ALA A 180 1.81 -14.48 1.74
CA ALA A 180 0.37 -14.60 1.98
C ALA A 180 -0.41 -15.38 0.91
N LEU A 181 0.09 -15.53 -0.30
CA LEU A 181 -0.64 -16.12 -1.43
C LEU A 181 -0.19 -17.54 -1.77
N ARG A 182 0.88 -18.07 -1.13
CA ARG A 182 1.49 -19.37 -1.48
C ARG A 182 0.55 -20.57 -1.38
N ASP A 183 -0.50 -20.48 -0.56
CA ASP A 183 -1.50 -21.54 -0.36
C ASP A 183 -2.73 -21.41 -1.28
N ASP A 184 -2.77 -20.39 -2.12
CA ASP A 184 -3.78 -20.21 -3.17
C ASP A 184 -3.15 -20.49 -4.55
N LYS A 185 -3.56 -21.58 -5.21
CA LYS A 185 -2.93 -22.03 -6.46
C LYS A 185 -3.01 -21.00 -7.58
N ALA A 186 -4.13 -20.29 -7.71
CA ALA A 186 -4.33 -19.30 -8.77
C ALA A 186 -3.44 -18.08 -8.53
N ALA A 187 -3.42 -17.58 -7.29
CA ALA A 187 -2.59 -16.45 -6.90
C ALA A 187 -1.09 -16.77 -6.97
N ALA A 188 -0.69 -17.98 -6.56
CA ALA A 188 0.70 -18.44 -6.65
C ALA A 188 1.19 -18.57 -8.10
N ALA A 189 0.34 -19.06 -9.01
CA ALA A 189 0.67 -19.13 -10.43
C ALA A 189 0.85 -17.72 -11.04
N LEU A 190 -0.02 -16.77 -10.67
CA LEU A 190 0.09 -15.39 -11.11
C LEU A 190 1.36 -14.71 -10.54
N LEU A 191 1.69 -14.99 -9.28
CA LEU A 191 2.92 -14.50 -8.64
C LEU A 191 4.18 -15.02 -9.34
N ALA A 192 4.19 -16.29 -9.75
CA ALA A 192 5.32 -16.86 -10.51
C ALA A 192 5.54 -16.11 -11.84
N GLY A 193 4.46 -15.69 -12.52
CA GLY A 193 4.54 -14.84 -13.71
C GLY A 193 5.03 -13.41 -13.42
N ALA A 194 4.79 -12.90 -12.20
CA ALA A 194 5.27 -11.58 -11.78
C ALA A 194 6.74 -11.56 -11.32
N ALA A 195 7.30 -12.73 -10.98
CA ALA A 195 8.58 -12.84 -10.29
C ALA A 195 9.80 -12.30 -11.06
N SER A 196 9.72 -12.17 -12.39
CA SER A 196 10.81 -11.63 -13.21
C SER A 196 11.15 -10.17 -12.87
N SER A 197 10.18 -9.39 -12.41
CA SER A 197 10.37 -7.97 -12.02
C SER A 197 10.91 -7.79 -10.61
N CYS A 198 10.99 -8.86 -9.83
CA CYS A 198 11.38 -8.80 -8.43
C CYS A 198 12.89 -8.85 -8.25
N SER A 199 13.39 -8.12 -7.25
CA SER A 199 14.81 -8.07 -6.91
C SER A 199 15.36 -9.46 -6.56
N PRO A 200 16.64 -9.74 -6.85
CA PRO A 200 17.29 -10.97 -6.41
C PRO A 200 17.15 -11.23 -4.92
N ALA A 201 17.32 -10.19 -4.09
CA ALA A 201 17.18 -10.29 -2.64
C ALA A 201 15.81 -10.83 -2.21
N VAL A 202 14.72 -10.30 -2.78
CA VAL A 202 13.36 -10.78 -2.49
C VAL A 202 13.13 -12.18 -3.04
N LYS A 203 13.65 -12.50 -4.23
CA LYS A 203 13.53 -13.86 -4.82
C LYS A 203 14.26 -14.92 -3.99
N SER A 204 15.41 -14.56 -3.42
CA SER A 204 16.19 -15.45 -2.55
C SER A 204 15.66 -15.58 -1.13
N TYR A 205 14.64 -14.79 -0.77
CA TYR A 205 14.05 -14.87 0.56
C TYR A 205 13.44 -16.26 0.79
N ALA A 206 13.72 -16.85 1.95
CA ALA A 206 13.41 -18.25 2.26
C ALA A 206 11.92 -18.47 2.58
N PHE A 207 11.03 -18.19 1.62
CA PHE A 207 9.57 -18.20 1.81
C PHE A 207 9.03 -19.50 2.41
N ALA A 208 9.63 -20.65 2.09
CA ALA A 208 9.20 -21.95 2.59
C ALA A 208 9.23 -22.00 4.12
N GLY A 209 10.34 -21.57 4.74
CA GLY A 209 10.57 -21.63 6.19
C GLY A 209 9.97 -20.46 6.98
N VAL A 210 9.20 -19.57 6.34
CA VAL A 210 8.56 -18.45 7.02
C VAL A 210 7.42 -18.96 7.90
N LYS A 211 7.65 -18.89 9.22
CA LYS A 211 6.61 -19.04 10.23
C LYS A 211 5.63 -17.88 10.13
N ARG A 212 4.33 -18.16 10.22
CA ARG A 212 3.33 -17.09 10.32
C ARG A 212 2.09 -17.51 11.09
N THR A 213 1.48 -16.53 11.73
CA THR A 213 0.13 -16.66 12.28
C THR A 213 -0.85 -16.05 11.31
N ARG A 214 -1.88 -16.80 10.89
CA ARG A 214 -2.93 -16.28 10.02
C ARG A 214 -4.25 -16.18 10.77
N LEU A 215 -4.77 -14.95 10.87
CA LEU A 215 -6.17 -14.68 11.20
C LEU A 215 -6.99 -14.70 9.91
N THR A 216 -8.01 -15.55 9.86
CA THR A 216 -9.02 -15.58 8.79
C THR A 216 -10.37 -15.10 9.30
N GLU A 217 -11.03 -14.24 8.55
CA GLU A 217 -12.38 -13.74 8.83
C GLU A 217 -13.26 -14.05 7.60
N GLU A 218 -14.13 -15.06 7.73
CA GLU A 218 -14.95 -15.59 6.64
C GLU A 218 -16.39 -15.12 6.74
N VAL A 219 -16.95 -14.66 5.61
CA VAL A 219 -18.36 -14.30 5.44
C VAL A 219 -18.93 -14.90 4.16
N LEU A 220 -20.22 -15.26 4.21
CA LEU A 220 -21.02 -15.55 3.03
C LEU A 220 -21.89 -14.34 2.70
N LEU A 221 -21.67 -13.77 1.53
CA LEU A 221 -22.47 -12.66 1.00
C LEU A 221 -23.71 -13.21 0.25
N ALA A 222 -24.59 -12.28 -0.14
CA ALA A 222 -25.74 -12.59 -0.99
C ALA A 222 -25.30 -13.36 -2.26
N GLY A 223 -26.11 -14.33 -2.69
CA GLY A 223 -25.80 -15.19 -3.84
C GLY A 223 -24.74 -16.26 -3.57
N GLY A 224 -24.36 -16.50 -2.31
CA GLY A 224 -23.43 -17.57 -1.94
C GLY A 224 -21.95 -17.23 -2.18
N ARG A 225 -21.63 -15.99 -2.55
CA ARG A 225 -20.24 -15.52 -2.69
C ARG A 225 -19.56 -15.53 -1.33
N LYS A 226 -18.60 -16.44 -1.16
CA LYS A 226 -17.70 -16.47 -0.02
C LYS A 226 -16.58 -15.45 -0.18
N VAL A 227 -16.34 -14.69 0.88
CA VAL A 227 -15.19 -13.79 1.04
C VAL A 227 -14.44 -14.18 2.31
N VAL A 228 -13.12 -14.29 2.22
CA VAL A 228 -12.25 -14.56 3.37
C VAL A 228 -11.19 -13.46 3.45
N LEU A 229 -11.29 -12.64 4.49
CA LEU A 229 -10.25 -11.67 4.84
C LEU A 229 -9.14 -12.41 5.56
N ARG A 230 -7.89 -12.20 5.15
CA ARG A 230 -6.71 -12.89 5.68
C ARG A 230 -5.72 -11.86 6.19
N THR A 231 -5.33 -11.99 7.46
CA THR A 231 -4.23 -11.22 8.04
C THR A 231 -3.13 -12.18 8.46
N ASP A 232 -2.01 -12.14 7.76
CA ASP A 232 -0.80 -12.87 8.11
C ASP A 232 0.12 -12.00 8.96
N PHE A 233 0.58 -12.56 10.08
CA PHE A 233 1.60 -11.98 10.94
C PHE A 233 2.87 -12.82 10.84
N VAL A 234 3.91 -12.22 10.27
CA VAL A 234 5.24 -12.85 10.15
C VAL A 234 6.14 -12.25 11.21
N PRO A 235 6.66 -13.03 12.17
CA PRO A 235 7.57 -12.51 13.17
C PRO A 235 8.87 -12.05 12.51
N PHE A 236 9.36 -10.90 12.95
CA PHE A 236 10.69 -10.43 12.62
C PHE A 236 11.76 -11.26 13.34
N LEU A 237 12.93 -11.38 12.71
CA LEU A 237 14.13 -11.97 13.30
C LEU A 237 14.61 -11.15 14.52
N LYS A 238 14.38 -9.83 14.48
CA LYS A 238 14.64 -8.88 15.57
C LYS A 238 13.63 -7.73 15.49
N SER A 239 13.36 -7.10 16.63
CA SER A 239 12.54 -5.89 16.64
C SER A 239 13.18 -4.80 15.77
N ALA A 240 12.37 -4.09 14.97
CA ALA A 240 12.80 -3.02 14.09
C ALA A 240 11.80 -1.87 14.15
N GLY A 241 12.25 -0.65 14.47
CA GLY A 241 11.37 0.51 14.63
C GLY A 241 10.30 0.37 15.73
N GLY A 242 10.50 -0.53 16.70
CA GLY A 242 9.49 -0.90 17.71
C GLY A 242 8.44 -1.90 17.23
N ASN A 243 8.57 -2.38 15.99
CA ASN A 243 7.73 -3.41 15.38
C ASN A 243 8.39 -4.79 15.55
N THR A 244 7.56 -5.82 15.67
CA THR A 244 8.02 -7.20 15.88
C THR A 244 7.50 -8.15 14.81
N HIS A 245 6.59 -7.70 13.95
CA HIS A 245 6.01 -8.52 12.89
C HIS A 245 5.80 -7.69 11.62
N LEU A 246 5.83 -8.36 10.47
CA LEU A 246 5.19 -7.88 9.25
C LEU A 246 3.73 -8.34 9.25
N LEU A 247 2.79 -7.40 9.10
CA LEU A 247 1.40 -7.68 8.78
C LEU A 247 1.24 -7.70 7.26
N ILE A 248 0.59 -8.73 6.72
CA ILE A 248 0.14 -8.78 5.32
C ILE A 248 -1.37 -9.02 5.32
N TYR A 249 -2.10 -8.12 4.67
CA TYR A 249 -3.54 -8.21 4.53
C TYR A 249 -3.89 -8.59 3.09
N SER A 250 -4.64 -9.68 2.94
CA SER A 250 -5.12 -10.18 1.66
C SER A 250 -6.58 -10.61 1.76
N VAL A 251 -7.23 -10.77 0.61
CA VAL A 251 -8.62 -11.20 0.52
C VAL A 251 -8.69 -12.35 -0.46
N TYR A 252 -9.37 -13.43 -0.09
CA TYR A 252 -9.83 -14.42 -1.03
C TYR A 252 -11.30 -14.17 -1.36
N ASP A 253 -11.60 -14.22 -2.65
CA ASP A 253 -12.95 -14.03 -3.15
C ASP A 253 -13.34 -15.16 -4.09
N SER A 254 -14.40 -15.89 -3.72
CA SER A 254 -14.92 -16.98 -4.54
C SER A 254 -15.43 -16.55 -5.91
N ALA A 255 -15.83 -15.28 -6.10
CA ALA A 255 -16.22 -14.76 -7.41
C ALA A 255 -15.02 -14.66 -8.35
N LEU A 256 -13.83 -14.35 -7.81
CA LEU A 256 -12.57 -14.31 -8.57
C LEU A 256 -11.83 -15.64 -8.55
N ARG A 257 -12.21 -16.55 -7.64
CA ARG A 257 -11.56 -17.84 -7.37
C ARG A 257 -10.06 -17.69 -7.07
N GLN A 258 -9.67 -16.58 -6.44
CA GLN A 258 -8.28 -16.21 -6.21
C GLN A 258 -8.16 -15.34 -4.95
N ALA A 259 -7.01 -15.42 -4.29
CA ALA A 259 -6.58 -14.47 -3.27
C ALA A 259 -5.74 -13.31 -3.84
N TYR A 260 -5.91 -12.11 -3.30
CA TYR A 260 -5.20 -10.90 -3.71
C TYR A 260 -4.76 -10.06 -2.52
N LEU A 261 -3.66 -9.33 -2.66
CA LEU A 261 -3.10 -8.42 -1.68
C LEU A 261 -3.92 -7.13 -1.56
N ILE A 262 -3.92 -6.56 -0.37
CA ILE A 262 -4.40 -5.18 -0.12
C ILE A 262 -3.25 -4.33 0.40
N SER A 263 -2.53 -4.79 1.43
CA SER A 263 -1.51 -4.00 2.11
C SER A 263 -0.52 -4.89 2.84
N ALA A 264 0.69 -4.38 3.05
CA ALA A 264 1.65 -4.92 4.01
C ALA A 264 2.28 -3.77 4.83
N PHE A 265 2.57 -3.99 6.11
CA PHE A 265 3.31 -3.03 6.95
C PHE A 265 3.77 -3.64 8.29
N PRO A 266 4.85 -3.11 8.90
CA PRO A 266 5.29 -3.51 10.23
C PRO A 266 4.26 -3.21 11.33
N VAL A 267 4.14 -4.10 12.32
CA VAL A 267 3.32 -3.92 13.52
C VAL A 267 4.02 -4.44 14.77
N ASN A 268 3.64 -3.93 15.94
CA ASN A 268 4.13 -4.42 17.23
C ASN A 268 3.38 -5.68 17.72
N SER A 269 3.93 -6.32 18.76
CA SER A 269 3.37 -7.56 19.32
C SER A 269 2.00 -7.37 19.95
N GLY A 270 1.73 -6.22 20.56
CA GLY A 270 0.42 -5.90 21.13
C GLY A 270 -0.69 -5.90 20.07
N PHE A 271 -0.39 -5.46 18.86
CA PHE A 271 -1.32 -5.54 17.72
C PHE A 271 -1.67 -6.99 17.39
N VAL A 272 -0.65 -7.86 17.31
CA VAL A 272 -0.83 -9.29 17.02
C VAL A 272 -1.67 -9.97 18.11
N GLN A 273 -1.32 -9.76 19.37
CA GLN A 273 -2.02 -10.33 20.52
C GLN A 273 -3.50 -9.92 20.55
N ASN A 274 -3.80 -8.65 20.27
CA ASN A 274 -5.17 -8.15 20.19
C ASN A 274 -5.94 -8.78 19.03
N ALA A 275 -5.32 -8.90 17.86
CA ALA A 275 -5.94 -9.48 16.68
C ALA A 275 -6.24 -10.99 16.85
N SER A 276 -5.36 -11.71 17.55
CA SER A 276 -5.47 -13.16 17.79
C SER A 276 -6.12 -13.55 19.12
N SER A 277 -6.66 -12.59 19.88
CA SER A 277 -7.25 -12.85 21.19
C SER A 277 -8.40 -13.87 21.11
N PRO A 278 -8.41 -14.93 21.93
CA PRO A 278 -9.45 -15.97 21.89
C PRO A 278 -10.88 -15.43 21.99
N ALA A 279 -11.10 -14.35 22.76
CA ALA A 279 -12.42 -13.72 22.91
C ALA A 279 -12.98 -13.18 21.58
N GLY A 280 -12.09 -12.85 20.63
CA GLY A 280 -12.43 -12.38 19.29
C GLY A 280 -12.68 -13.49 18.28
N LEU A 281 -12.48 -14.77 18.61
CA LEU A 281 -12.55 -15.91 17.67
C LEU A 281 -13.86 -16.70 17.80
N GLY A 282 -14.17 -17.49 16.78
CA GLY A 282 -15.35 -18.34 16.70
C GLY A 282 -16.40 -17.86 15.69
N LYS A 283 -17.59 -18.46 15.76
CA LYS A 283 -18.74 -18.12 14.91
C LYS A 283 -19.41 -16.82 15.38
N ASP A 284 -20.22 -16.25 14.49
CA ASP A 284 -21.05 -15.06 14.74
C ASP A 284 -20.29 -13.81 15.21
N LYS A 285 -19.01 -13.73 14.87
CA LYS A 285 -18.17 -12.57 15.21
C LYS A 285 -18.30 -11.47 14.15
N PRO A 286 -18.19 -10.19 14.53
CA PRO A 286 -18.16 -9.10 13.57
C PRO A 286 -16.99 -9.27 12.58
N VAL A 287 -17.28 -9.16 11.28
CA VAL A 287 -16.30 -9.17 10.21
C VAL A 287 -16.47 -7.90 9.38
N GLN A 288 -15.36 -7.20 9.15
CA GLN A 288 -15.32 -5.99 8.34
C GLN A 288 -13.96 -5.85 7.67
N THR A 289 -13.92 -5.19 6.52
CA THR A 289 -12.67 -4.85 5.86
C THR A 289 -11.83 -3.91 6.73
N ARG A 290 -10.51 -4.01 6.61
CA ARG A 290 -9.53 -3.21 7.37
C ARG A 290 -8.47 -2.67 6.43
N TYR A 291 -7.66 -1.75 6.96
CA TYR A 291 -6.46 -1.23 6.30
C TYR A 291 -6.76 -0.70 4.89
N ASN A 292 -7.83 0.08 4.78
CA ASN A 292 -8.30 0.68 3.54
C ASN A 292 -8.79 -0.30 2.48
N ALA A 293 -8.93 -1.60 2.75
CA ALA A 293 -9.47 -2.54 1.77
C ALA A 293 -10.92 -2.22 1.38
N HIS A 294 -11.20 -2.37 0.08
CA HIS A 294 -12.54 -2.41 -0.47
C HIS A 294 -12.86 -3.80 -1.02
N VAL A 295 -14.01 -4.36 -0.60
CA VAL A 295 -14.59 -5.57 -1.17
C VAL A 295 -16.07 -5.31 -1.42
N GLY A 296 -16.46 -5.31 -2.70
CA GLY A 296 -17.84 -5.02 -3.11
C GLY A 296 -18.85 -5.96 -2.43
N GLY A 297 -19.88 -5.38 -1.81
CA GLY A 297 -20.92 -6.10 -1.05
C GLY A 297 -20.56 -6.41 0.41
N LEU A 298 -19.33 -6.16 0.84
CA LEU A 298 -18.88 -6.31 2.23
C LEU A 298 -18.53 -4.96 2.86
N THR A 299 -17.70 -4.15 2.18
CA THR A 299 -17.27 -2.85 2.70
C THR A 299 -18.44 -1.86 2.74
N GLY A 300 -18.65 -1.21 3.89
CA GLY A 300 -19.70 -0.21 4.07
C GLY A 300 -21.13 -0.76 4.20
N ALA A 301 -21.34 -2.07 4.04
CA ALA A 301 -22.68 -2.68 4.11
C ALA A 301 -23.13 -3.05 5.54
N GLY A 302 -22.44 -2.56 6.57
CA GLY A 302 -22.80 -2.74 7.99
C GLY A 302 -22.06 -3.88 8.69
N LYS A 303 -22.59 -4.31 9.84
CA LYS A 303 -21.95 -5.33 10.71
C LYS A 303 -22.26 -6.74 10.21
N PHE A 304 -21.42 -7.27 9.32
CA PHE A 304 -21.49 -8.68 8.97
C PHE A 304 -21.08 -9.54 10.16
N LYS A 305 -21.80 -10.64 10.36
CA LYS A 305 -21.38 -11.72 11.25
C LYS A 305 -20.79 -12.84 10.40
N GLY A 306 -19.66 -13.35 10.85
CA GLY A 306 -18.92 -14.39 10.16
C GLY A 306 -18.15 -15.27 11.15
N THR A 307 -17.24 -16.06 10.61
CA THR A 307 -16.35 -16.91 11.40
C THR A 307 -14.96 -16.32 11.45
N ARG A 308 -14.42 -16.12 12.64
CA ARG A 308 -13.03 -15.69 12.85
C ARG A 308 -12.21 -16.85 13.41
N ALA A 309 -11.10 -17.18 12.76
CA ALA A 309 -10.22 -18.27 13.16
C ALA A 309 -8.76 -17.87 13.06
N VAL A 310 -7.91 -18.43 13.91
CA VAL A 310 -6.46 -18.25 13.86
C VAL A 310 -5.81 -19.60 13.59
N SER A 311 -4.81 -19.61 12.73
CA SER A 311 -3.98 -20.77 12.43
C SER A 311 -2.50 -20.42 12.57
N TRP A 312 -1.73 -21.36 13.12
CA TRP A 312 -0.28 -21.29 13.21
C TRP A 312 0.28 -22.07 12.04
N LEU A 313 0.88 -21.37 11.09
CA LEU A 313 1.43 -21.95 9.88
C LEU A 313 2.95 -22.03 10.07
N GLU A 314 3.35 -23.10 10.75
CA GLU A 314 4.73 -23.54 10.87
C GLU A 314 4.92 -24.72 9.92
N LYS A 315 5.76 -24.57 8.89
CA LYS A 315 6.33 -25.71 8.18
C LYS A 315 7.78 -25.38 7.85
#